data_AF-A0A7Y5GXX5-F1
#
_entry.id   AF-A0A7Y5GXX5-F1
#
_cell.length_a   1.000
_cell.length_b   1.000
_cell.length_c   1.000
_cell.angle_alpha   90.00
_cell.angle_beta   90.00
_cell.angle_gamma   90.00
#
_symmetry.space_group_name_H-M   'P 1'
#
loop_
_entity.id
_entity.type
_entity.pdbx_description
1 polymer ?
#
loop_
_entity_poly.entity_id
_entity_poly.type
_entity_poly.pdbx_seq_one_letter_code
_entity_poly.pdbx_strand_id
1 'polypeptide(L)'
;MKILRSMMVPGTVMTRTLGWFVLLILLTLPGGCSENRCPPGQVAIGIEADGRTPICSPWSELPGFCQSCSDAHVVAEDSGGSTGDAGSDVPQRPAGSDAHVVAEDNDSSAGDAGGETPQRAAVLDPCRGKAVWVEQPITNPSGIDASWLMDVQVFSPVQAVAVGWDGTIATWDGKTWELSSTGTGDDLEGVWGTSSTALWAVSWFSTILSFGPDGWATSAANTLNPMYDIRGTSGTSIWAVGLNATILRFDGTVWSFLPASPKVNPLLDWVAVWPLDETHVWVAGWEHDVGSVIALWDGQSLSPKLEQGPGGYEWWTSLWAADADAEYIFAAAASGAVYRSDSAGDTWAPMVSATKSRIWDIWGADADLVWAGTESGEITLWDGHKWSLDGNVGEWISAIAGAGPELVIAVGGRWEDATSGYVPLIWRRVCSEPGE
;
A
#
# COMPACT_ATOMS: atom_id res chain seq x y z
N MET A 1 -24.90 34.83 1.99
CA MET A 1 -26.22 35.47 1.77
C MET A 1 -26.17 36.24 0.45
N LYS A 2 -27.01 35.84 -0.53
CA LYS A 2 -27.20 36.36 -1.92
C LYS A 2 -26.11 36.04 -2.96
N ILE A 3 -26.37 35.66 -4.22
CA ILE A 3 -27.49 35.00 -4.97
C ILE A 3 -26.99 34.76 -6.43
N LEU A 4 -27.44 33.64 -7.00
CA LEU A 4 -27.54 33.18 -8.40
C LEU A 4 -27.74 34.20 -9.56
N ARG A 5 -27.23 33.82 -10.75
CA ARG A 5 -27.89 33.76 -12.09
C ARG A 5 -26.84 33.25 -13.11
N SER A 6 -27.09 32.45 -14.14
CA SER A 6 -28.30 31.98 -14.83
C SER A 6 -27.84 31.01 -15.93
N MET A 7 -28.47 29.86 -16.10
CA MET A 7 -28.90 29.35 -17.41
C MET A 7 -29.84 28.16 -17.21
N MET A 8 -31.10 28.35 -17.64
CA MET A 8 -32.14 27.33 -17.72
C MET A 8 -32.77 27.47 -19.10
N VAL A 9 -32.84 26.38 -19.87
CA VAL A 9 -33.69 26.21 -21.07
C VAL A 9 -34.57 24.98 -20.79
N PRO A 10 -35.90 25.02 -21.05
CA PRO A 10 -36.80 23.93 -20.66
C PRO A 10 -37.09 22.94 -21.81
N GLY A 11 -37.16 21.66 -21.45
CA GLY A 11 -37.92 20.62 -22.16
C GLY A 11 -37.10 19.64 -23.00
N THR A 12 -36.75 18.47 -22.44
CA THR A 12 -37.13 17.11 -22.89
C THR A 12 -36.53 16.10 -21.89
N VAL A 13 -37.34 15.10 -21.51
CA VAL A 13 -37.08 14.08 -20.48
C VAL A 13 -35.98 13.11 -20.92
N MET A 14 -35.01 12.84 -20.03
CA MET A 14 -34.20 11.62 -20.08
C MET A 14 -33.92 11.17 -18.64
N THR A 15 -34.48 10.03 -18.28
CA THR A 15 -34.31 9.34 -17.01
C THR A 15 -32.84 9.00 -16.77
N ARG A 16 -32.24 9.58 -15.73
CA ARG A 16 -31.00 9.08 -15.12
C ARG A 16 -31.23 8.89 -13.63
N THR A 17 -31.29 7.62 -13.24
CA THR A 17 -31.15 7.15 -11.87
C THR A 17 -29.75 7.52 -11.37
N LEU A 18 -29.66 8.50 -10.47
CA LEU A 18 -28.48 8.73 -9.65
C LEU A 18 -28.51 7.70 -8.51
N GLY A 19 -27.56 6.79 -8.49
CA GLY A 19 -27.20 6.02 -7.30
C GLY A 19 -26.28 6.87 -6.43
N TRP A 20 -26.76 7.24 -5.24
CA TRP A 20 -26.02 7.98 -4.24
C TRP A 20 -25.32 6.98 -3.31
N PHE A 21 -24.01 7.11 -3.12
CA PHE A 21 -23.28 6.49 -2.01
C PHE A 21 -23.03 7.54 -0.93
N VAL A 22 -23.27 7.16 0.32
CA VAL A 22 -23.16 8.01 1.52
C VAL A 22 -21.75 7.87 2.08
N LEU A 23 -21.03 8.99 2.15
CA LEU A 23 -19.79 9.16 2.91
C LEU A 23 -20.13 9.42 4.39
N LEU A 24 -19.63 8.58 5.29
CA LEU A 24 -19.81 8.74 6.73
C LEU A 24 -18.68 9.62 7.29
N ILE A 25 -18.90 10.93 7.35
CA ILE A 25 -17.97 11.85 8.04
C ILE A 25 -18.32 11.85 9.54
N LEU A 26 -17.47 11.22 10.36
CA LEU A 26 -17.47 11.41 11.81
C LEU A 26 -16.77 12.72 12.16
N LEU A 27 -17.52 13.82 12.18
CA LEU A 27 -17.05 15.09 12.76
C LEU A 27 -17.13 15.01 14.29
N THR A 28 -15.99 14.87 14.96
CA THR A 28 -15.88 15.16 16.39
C THR A 28 -15.79 16.66 16.59
N LEU A 29 -16.89 17.30 17.03
CA LEU A 29 -16.86 18.62 17.65
C LEU A 29 -17.11 18.50 19.16
N PRO A 30 -16.39 19.26 20.01
CA PRO A 30 -16.58 19.24 21.45
C PRO A 30 -17.80 20.10 21.81
N GLY A 31 -18.90 19.46 22.22
CA GLY A 31 -20.07 20.17 22.74
C GLY A 31 -21.31 19.28 22.77
N GLY A 32 -21.83 19.01 23.96
CA GLY A 32 -22.90 18.04 24.19
C GLY A 32 -24.22 18.33 23.48
N CYS A 33 -24.91 17.25 23.09
CA CYS A 33 -26.35 17.04 23.21
C CYS A 33 -26.67 15.58 22.84
N SER A 34 -27.31 14.85 23.74
CA SER A 34 -27.55 13.42 23.70
C SER A 34 -28.91 13.03 23.11
N GLU A 35 -29.35 13.62 21.98
CA GLU A 35 -30.72 13.38 21.49
C GLU A 35 -30.90 13.03 20.00
N ASN A 36 -29.86 12.97 19.16
CA ASN A 36 -30.04 12.67 17.74
C ASN A 36 -29.53 11.26 17.36
N ARG A 37 -30.24 10.22 17.82
CA ARG A 37 -30.04 8.82 17.37
C ARG A 37 -31.35 8.19 16.94
N CYS A 38 -31.28 7.32 15.93
CA CYS A 38 -32.43 6.51 15.54
C CYS A 38 -32.85 5.55 16.67
N PRO A 39 -34.15 5.23 16.79
CA PRO A 39 -34.64 4.25 17.76
C PRO A 39 -34.00 2.86 17.56
N PRO A 40 -33.92 2.03 18.61
CA PRO A 40 -33.41 0.67 18.51
C PRO A 40 -34.15 -0.13 17.42
N GLY A 41 -33.38 -0.81 16.56
CA GLY A 41 -33.92 -1.59 15.42
C GLY A 41 -34.05 -0.80 14.11
N GLN A 42 -33.57 0.44 14.05
CA GLN A 42 -33.51 1.26 12.84
C GLN A 42 -32.10 1.80 12.62
N VAL A 43 -31.79 2.13 11.37
CA VAL A 43 -30.53 2.76 10.96
C VAL A 43 -30.82 4.12 10.30
N ALA A 44 -29.93 5.08 10.49
CA ALA A 44 -30.02 6.38 9.84
C ALA A 44 -29.66 6.24 8.36
N ILE A 45 -30.57 6.64 7.47
CA ILE A 45 -30.39 6.58 6.01
C ILE A 45 -30.26 7.97 5.37
N GLY A 46 -30.30 9.01 6.19
CA GLY A 46 -30.17 10.41 5.75
C GLY A 46 -30.37 11.39 6.90
N ILE A 47 -30.34 12.68 6.59
CA ILE A 47 -30.61 13.78 7.51
C ILE A 47 -31.65 14.69 6.84
N GLU A 48 -32.63 15.18 7.59
CA GLU A 48 -33.62 16.13 7.07
C GLU A 48 -32.97 17.45 6.63
N ALA A 49 -33.72 18.28 5.91
CA ALA A 49 -33.24 19.55 5.37
C ALA A 49 -32.81 20.57 6.45
N ASP A 50 -33.09 20.30 7.73
CA ASP A 50 -32.62 21.07 8.87
C ASP A 50 -31.15 20.79 9.25
N GLY A 51 -30.54 19.78 8.63
CA GLY A 51 -29.14 19.40 8.83
C GLY A 51 -28.84 18.80 10.21
N ARG A 52 -29.86 18.43 10.99
CA ARG A 52 -29.69 17.94 12.37
C ARG A 52 -30.52 16.70 12.69
N THR A 53 -31.66 16.51 12.05
CA THR A 53 -32.59 15.42 12.38
C THR A 53 -32.33 14.18 11.49
N PRO A 54 -32.00 13.01 12.05
CA PRO A 54 -31.75 11.80 11.27
C PRO A 54 -33.05 11.19 10.72
N ILE A 55 -33.02 10.74 9.47
CA ILE A 55 -34.10 9.98 8.83
C ILE A 55 -33.81 8.49 9.07
N CYS A 56 -34.71 7.79 9.76
CA CYS A 56 -34.48 6.42 10.23
C CYS A 56 -35.32 5.40 9.45
N SER A 57 -34.74 4.23 9.14
CA SER A 57 -35.44 3.12 8.46
C SER A 57 -35.22 1.78 9.18
N PRO A 58 -36.24 0.89 9.26
CA PRO A 58 -36.07 -0.48 9.74
C PRO A 58 -35.22 -1.32 8.78
N TRP A 59 -34.42 -2.23 9.34
CA TRP A 59 -33.57 -3.15 8.57
C TRP A 59 -34.32 -3.97 7.50
N SER A 60 -35.59 -4.27 7.74
CA SER A 60 -36.43 -5.06 6.82
C SER A 60 -36.83 -4.34 5.54
N GLU A 61 -36.63 -3.02 5.45
CA GLU A 61 -37.04 -2.21 4.29
C GLU A 61 -35.85 -1.79 3.41
N LEU A 62 -34.63 -2.24 3.74
CA LEU A 62 -33.44 -2.01 2.91
C LEU A 62 -33.35 -3.06 1.79
N PRO A 63 -33.22 -2.64 0.51
CA PRO A 63 -33.08 -3.57 -0.60
C PRO A 63 -31.78 -4.39 -0.48
N GLY A 64 -31.90 -5.72 -0.46
CA GLY A 64 -30.78 -6.66 -0.34
C GLY A 64 -30.79 -7.52 0.93
N PHE A 65 -31.69 -7.28 1.88
CA PHE A 65 -31.80 -8.10 3.08
C PHE A 65 -32.59 -9.39 2.82
N CYS A 66 -31.91 -10.55 2.83
CA CYS A 66 -32.52 -11.85 2.59
C CYS A 66 -33.28 -12.33 3.85
N GLN A 67 -34.61 -12.28 3.82
CA GLN A 67 -35.47 -12.85 4.86
C GLN A 67 -35.71 -14.35 4.60
N SER A 68 -34.74 -15.20 4.96
CA SER A 68 -34.89 -16.59 5.47
C SER A 68 -33.66 -17.44 5.14
N CYS A 69 -32.81 -17.69 6.14
CA CYS A 69 -31.94 -18.87 6.16
C CYS A 69 -32.49 -19.83 7.21
N SER A 70 -33.49 -20.61 6.81
CA SER A 70 -33.86 -21.85 7.48
C SER A 70 -33.96 -22.92 6.41
N ASP A 71 -33.14 -23.97 6.56
CA ASP A 71 -33.06 -25.19 5.76
C ASP A 71 -31.88 -25.27 4.77
N ALA A 72 -30.72 -25.68 5.29
CA ALA A 72 -29.81 -26.54 4.55
C ALA A 72 -29.27 -27.62 5.49
N HIS A 73 -29.71 -28.85 5.22
CA HIS A 73 -29.43 -30.08 5.93
C HIS A 73 -27.93 -30.43 5.98
N VAL A 74 -27.47 -30.83 7.17
CA VAL A 74 -26.26 -31.62 7.35
C VAL A 74 -26.52 -33.03 6.79
N VAL A 75 -25.79 -33.43 5.76
CA VAL A 75 -25.64 -34.84 5.38
C VAL A 75 -24.19 -35.20 5.60
N ALA A 76 -23.97 -36.03 6.62
CA ALA A 76 -22.73 -36.77 6.82
C ALA A 76 -22.79 -38.03 5.96
N GLU A 77 -21.77 -38.27 5.14
CA GLU A 77 -21.43 -39.63 4.70
C GLU A 77 -19.94 -39.87 4.93
N ASP A 78 -19.70 -41.02 5.55
CA ASP A 78 -18.44 -41.51 6.06
C ASP A 78 -17.98 -42.71 5.21
N SER A 79 -16.67 -42.76 4.94
CA SER A 79 -15.85 -43.95 4.65
C SER A 79 -16.03 -44.77 3.35
N GLY A 80 -14.89 -45.03 2.69
CA GLY A 80 -14.73 -46.14 1.74
C GLY A 80 -13.50 -46.02 0.84
N GLY A 81 -12.32 -46.46 1.32
CA GLY A 81 -11.05 -46.42 0.57
C GLY A 81 -10.83 -47.57 -0.43
N SER A 82 -9.80 -47.44 -1.28
CA SER A 82 -8.76 -48.47 -1.49
C SER A 82 -7.65 -48.03 -2.47
N THR A 83 -6.41 -48.19 -1.99
CA THR A 83 -5.20 -48.74 -2.62
C THR A 83 -4.82 -48.41 -4.08
N GLY A 84 -3.59 -47.91 -4.27
CA GLY A 84 -2.82 -48.02 -5.51
C GLY A 84 -1.47 -47.30 -5.39
N ASP A 85 -0.39 -48.08 -5.30
CA ASP A 85 1.00 -47.67 -5.02
C ASP A 85 1.81 -47.43 -6.31
N ALA A 86 2.96 -46.77 -6.15
CA ALA A 86 4.14 -46.65 -7.03
C ALA A 86 4.17 -45.60 -8.17
N GLY A 87 5.19 -44.73 -8.11
CA GLY A 87 5.67 -43.95 -9.25
C GLY A 87 6.47 -42.71 -8.88
N SER A 88 7.70 -42.91 -8.38
CA SER A 88 8.72 -41.86 -8.23
C SER A 88 9.07 -41.23 -9.58
N ASP A 89 8.91 -39.91 -9.72
CA ASP A 89 9.67 -39.10 -10.67
C ASP A 89 9.68 -37.65 -10.18
N VAL A 90 10.85 -37.21 -9.69
CA VAL A 90 11.16 -35.82 -9.37
C VAL A 90 11.65 -35.16 -10.66
N PRO A 91 10.94 -34.16 -11.23
CA PRO A 91 11.51 -33.39 -12.33
C PRO A 91 12.48 -32.36 -11.74
N GLN A 92 13.76 -32.54 -12.05
CA GLN A 92 14.80 -31.54 -11.86
C GLN A 92 14.43 -30.25 -12.61
N ARG A 93 14.45 -29.12 -11.88
CA ARG A 93 14.19 -27.76 -12.37
C ARG A 93 15.32 -27.35 -13.34
N PRO A 94 15.03 -26.76 -14.52
CA PRO A 94 16.06 -26.08 -15.29
C PRO A 94 16.38 -24.73 -14.63
N ALA A 95 17.67 -24.47 -14.45
CA ALA A 95 18.21 -23.19 -14.00
C ALA A 95 18.01 -22.10 -15.07
N GLY A 96 17.53 -20.94 -14.64
CA GLY A 96 17.54 -19.68 -15.38
C GLY A 96 16.86 -18.61 -14.52
N SER A 97 17.36 -17.39 -14.35
CA SER A 97 18.63 -16.77 -14.71
C SER A 97 18.73 -15.50 -13.86
N ASP A 98 19.87 -15.28 -13.23
CA ASP A 98 20.15 -14.17 -12.32
C ASP A 98 20.09 -12.79 -12.99
N ALA A 99 19.59 -11.79 -12.25
CA ALA A 99 19.89 -10.38 -12.49
C ALA A 99 20.53 -9.78 -11.22
N HIS A 100 21.80 -10.11 -10.98
CA HIS A 100 22.70 -9.33 -10.13
C HIS A 100 24.02 -9.12 -10.88
N VAL A 101 24.37 -7.85 -11.08
CA VAL A 101 25.67 -7.42 -11.61
C VAL A 101 26.70 -7.56 -10.50
N VAL A 102 27.69 -8.44 -10.67
CA VAL A 102 28.93 -8.42 -9.91
C VAL A 102 30.10 -8.56 -10.88
N ALA A 103 31.09 -7.68 -10.71
CA ALA A 103 32.28 -7.58 -11.52
C ALA A 103 33.10 -8.88 -11.51
N GLU A 104 33.61 -9.24 -12.68
CA GLU A 104 34.58 -10.32 -12.86
C GLU A 104 35.93 -9.93 -12.23
N ASP A 105 36.51 -10.84 -11.45
CA ASP A 105 37.95 -11.07 -11.47
C ASP A 105 38.22 -12.56 -11.23
N ASN A 106 38.89 -13.18 -12.20
CA ASN A 106 39.39 -14.54 -12.16
C ASN A 106 40.70 -14.59 -11.33
N ASP A 107 40.76 -15.42 -10.29
CA ASP A 107 41.91 -16.31 -10.13
C ASP A 107 41.58 -17.55 -9.31
N SER A 108 42.07 -18.69 -9.80
CA SER A 108 41.80 -20.03 -9.30
C SER A 108 42.90 -20.51 -8.36
N SER A 109 42.56 -20.92 -7.13
CA SER A 109 43.23 -22.05 -6.49
C SER A 109 42.36 -22.65 -5.37
N ALA A 110 42.09 -23.95 -5.50
CA ALA A 110 41.30 -24.73 -4.56
C ALA A 110 42.11 -25.04 -3.29
N GLY A 111 41.50 -24.77 -2.13
CA GLY A 111 41.96 -25.18 -0.81
C GLY A 111 40.75 -25.48 0.07
N ASP A 112 40.68 -26.72 0.53
CA ASP A 112 39.64 -27.35 1.35
C ASP A 112 39.45 -26.61 2.70
N ALA A 113 38.23 -26.17 3.00
CA ALA A 113 37.85 -25.65 4.32
C ALA A 113 36.37 -25.93 4.62
N GLY A 114 36.11 -26.35 5.86
CA GLY A 114 34.85 -26.94 6.32
C GLY A 114 33.61 -26.06 6.18
N GLY A 115 32.46 -26.73 6.17
CA GLY A 115 31.15 -26.13 6.02
C GLY A 115 30.80 -25.18 7.17
N GLU A 116 31.02 -23.90 6.93
CA GLU A 116 30.16 -22.84 7.45
C GLU A 116 29.20 -22.47 6.31
N THR A 117 27.89 -22.49 6.59
CA THR A 117 26.89 -21.92 5.68
C THR A 117 27.32 -20.49 5.35
N PRO A 118 27.36 -20.05 4.08
CA PRO A 118 27.80 -18.71 3.75
C PRO A 118 26.95 -17.69 4.50
N GLN A 119 27.55 -16.98 5.46
CA GLN A 119 26.89 -15.91 6.18
C GLN A 119 26.63 -14.78 5.17
N ARG A 120 25.36 -14.40 4.99
CA ARG A 120 24.96 -13.31 4.10
C ARG A 120 25.76 -12.06 4.44
N ALA A 121 26.42 -11.47 3.44
CA ALA A 121 27.19 -10.24 3.64
C ALA A 121 26.19 -9.08 3.83
N ALA A 122 26.06 -8.58 5.06
CA ALA A 122 25.15 -7.50 5.39
C ALA A 122 25.51 -6.21 4.63
N VAL A 123 24.48 -5.54 4.08
CA VAL A 123 24.63 -4.19 3.51
C VAL A 123 24.86 -3.19 4.64
N LEU A 124 25.93 -2.40 4.53
CA LEU A 124 26.29 -1.41 5.54
C LEU A 124 25.63 -0.06 5.26
N ASP A 125 25.28 0.67 6.32
CA ASP A 125 24.82 2.06 6.23
C ASP A 125 26.00 3.01 5.92
N PRO A 126 26.02 3.66 4.75
CA PRO A 126 27.07 4.61 4.38
C PRO A 126 27.03 5.90 5.18
N CYS A 127 25.85 6.31 5.66
CA CYS A 127 25.67 7.55 6.43
C CYS A 127 25.62 7.31 7.94
N ARG A 128 26.15 6.18 8.44
CA ARG A 128 26.01 5.81 9.85
C ARG A 128 26.50 6.92 10.78
N GLY A 129 25.57 7.46 11.58
CA GLY A 129 25.82 8.56 12.52
C GLY A 129 26.05 9.94 11.90
N LYS A 130 25.78 10.08 10.59
CA LYS A 130 25.98 11.30 9.78
C LYS A 130 24.81 11.55 8.81
N ALA A 131 23.72 10.82 8.95
CA ALA A 131 22.56 10.98 8.07
C ALA A 131 21.89 12.33 8.31
N VAL A 132 21.57 13.01 7.23
CA VAL A 132 20.75 14.23 7.22
C VAL A 132 19.68 14.07 6.15
N TRP A 133 18.47 14.54 6.44
CA TRP A 133 17.35 14.54 5.51
C TRP A 133 17.17 15.95 4.96
N VAL A 134 17.34 16.10 3.64
CA VAL A 134 17.32 17.39 2.96
C VAL A 134 16.08 17.47 2.08
N GLU A 135 15.26 18.50 2.32
CA GLU A 135 14.13 18.83 1.46
C GLU A 135 14.62 19.16 0.05
N GLN A 136 14.01 18.52 -0.94
CA GLN A 136 14.38 18.66 -2.34
C GLN A 136 13.55 19.76 -3.00
N PRO A 137 14.15 20.60 -3.85
CA PRO A 137 13.41 21.61 -4.57
C PRO A 137 12.47 20.96 -5.60
N ILE A 138 11.22 21.41 -5.60
CA ILE A 138 10.19 21.00 -6.54
C ILE A 138 9.84 22.20 -7.42
N THR A 139 9.80 21.98 -8.73
CA THR A 139 9.39 22.98 -9.72
C THR A 139 8.00 22.65 -10.25
N ASN A 140 7.23 23.68 -10.60
CA ASN A 140 5.88 23.54 -11.15
C ASN A 140 5.77 24.24 -12.51
N PRO A 141 6.49 23.75 -13.54
CA PRO A 141 6.48 24.37 -14.86
C PRO A 141 5.11 24.29 -15.54
N SER A 142 4.31 23.27 -15.20
CA SER A 142 2.96 23.06 -15.73
C SER A 142 1.90 23.92 -15.05
N GLY A 143 2.22 24.60 -13.95
CA GLY A 143 1.29 25.45 -13.20
C GLY A 143 0.08 24.68 -12.68
N ILE A 144 0.26 23.40 -12.30
CA ILE A 144 -0.81 22.58 -11.75
C ILE A 144 -1.07 22.94 -10.29
N ASP A 145 -2.30 22.76 -9.82
CA ASP A 145 -2.62 22.82 -8.40
C ASP A 145 -2.17 21.50 -7.77
N ALA A 146 -0.88 21.41 -7.44
CA ALA A 146 -0.27 20.21 -6.87
C ALA A 146 -0.66 20.04 -5.40
N SER A 147 -0.82 18.79 -4.99
CA SER A 147 -1.31 18.41 -3.67
C SER A 147 -0.37 17.40 -3.00
N TRP A 148 -0.82 16.81 -1.88
CA TRP A 148 -0.05 15.91 -1.04
C TRP A 148 0.48 14.68 -1.80
N LEU A 149 1.74 14.28 -1.58
CA LEU A 149 2.31 13.07 -2.18
C LEU A 149 2.04 11.84 -1.29
N MET A 150 1.64 10.75 -1.90
CA MET A 150 1.21 9.51 -1.23
C MET A 150 2.19 8.37 -1.38
N ASP A 151 2.77 8.16 -2.56
CA ASP A 151 3.70 7.05 -2.81
C ASP A 151 4.86 7.47 -3.72
N VAL A 152 5.98 6.76 -3.61
CA VAL A 152 7.21 7.03 -4.37
C VAL A 152 7.89 5.76 -4.86
N GLN A 153 8.19 5.73 -6.16
CA GLN A 153 9.03 4.72 -6.78
C GLN A 153 10.40 5.33 -7.11
N VAL A 154 11.46 4.71 -6.58
CA VAL A 154 12.85 5.09 -6.86
C VAL A 154 13.50 4.03 -7.73
N PHE A 155 14.10 4.43 -8.85
CA PHE A 155 14.79 3.51 -9.77
C PHE A 155 16.30 3.65 -9.69
N SER A 156 16.78 4.89 -9.66
CA SER A 156 18.20 5.22 -9.68
C SER A 156 18.44 6.65 -9.20
N PRO A 157 19.71 7.08 -9.03
CA PRO A 157 20.03 8.47 -8.66
C PRO A 157 19.51 9.53 -9.64
N VAL A 158 19.10 9.15 -10.84
CA VAL A 158 18.62 10.08 -11.88
C VAL A 158 17.17 9.83 -12.29
N GLN A 159 16.46 8.94 -11.59
CA GLN A 159 15.12 8.54 -11.98
C GLN A 159 14.30 8.09 -10.78
N ALA A 160 13.27 8.86 -10.46
CA ALA A 160 12.27 8.54 -9.45
C ALA A 160 10.94 9.21 -9.81
N VAL A 161 9.84 8.68 -9.29
CA VAL A 161 8.49 9.18 -9.53
C VAL A 161 7.73 9.13 -8.21
N ALA A 162 7.04 10.21 -7.86
CA ALA A 162 6.09 10.23 -6.77
C ALA A 162 4.70 10.60 -7.29
N VAL A 163 3.66 10.06 -6.68
CA VAL A 163 2.27 10.37 -7.00
C VAL A 163 1.54 10.90 -5.78
N GLY A 164 0.42 11.57 -6.00
CA GLY A 164 -0.35 12.17 -4.92
C GLY A 164 -1.77 12.55 -5.30
N TRP A 165 -2.38 13.30 -4.40
CA TRP A 165 -3.75 13.78 -4.51
C TRP A 165 -3.98 14.66 -5.74
N ASP A 166 -5.23 14.76 -6.17
CA ASP A 166 -5.65 15.52 -7.36
C ASP A 166 -4.91 15.11 -8.66
N GLY A 167 -4.51 13.83 -8.76
CA GLY A 167 -3.75 13.30 -9.90
C GLY A 167 -2.34 13.85 -10.03
N THR A 168 -1.77 14.40 -8.95
CA THR A 168 -0.42 14.99 -8.90
C THR A 168 0.64 13.92 -9.16
N ILE A 169 1.64 14.25 -9.97
CA ILE A 169 2.85 13.46 -10.16
C ILE A 169 4.08 14.36 -10.10
N ALA A 170 5.11 13.92 -9.39
CA ALA A 170 6.43 14.54 -9.38
C ALA A 170 7.44 13.58 -10.00
N THR A 171 8.21 14.04 -10.98
CA THR A 171 9.26 13.24 -11.62
C THR A 171 10.64 13.80 -11.35
N TRP A 172 11.60 12.92 -11.06
CA TRP A 172 13.00 13.27 -10.85
C TRP A 172 13.84 12.89 -12.07
N ASP A 173 14.64 13.85 -12.56
CA ASP A 173 15.53 13.69 -13.72
C ASP A 173 17.02 13.60 -13.36
N GLY A 174 17.36 13.57 -12.07
CA GLY A 174 18.73 13.66 -11.56
C GLY A 174 19.15 15.04 -11.09
N LYS A 175 18.32 16.07 -11.27
CA LYS A 175 18.63 17.44 -10.87
C LYS A 175 17.49 18.13 -10.14
N THR A 176 16.27 18.01 -10.65
CA THR A 176 15.10 18.68 -10.09
C THR A 176 13.88 17.78 -10.11
N TRP A 177 13.00 17.97 -9.13
CA TRP A 177 11.66 17.41 -9.20
C TRP A 177 10.77 18.34 -10.02
N GLU A 178 10.04 17.78 -10.98
CA GLU A 178 9.08 18.52 -11.81
C GLU A 178 7.67 17.99 -11.58
N LEU A 179 6.75 18.90 -11.25
CA LEU A 179 5.35 18.60 -11.10
C LEU A 179 4.65 18.57 -12.46
N SER A 180 3.85 17.53 -12.65
CA SER A 180 2.91 17.39 -13.75
C SER A 180 1.64 16.68 -13.27
N SER A 181 0.67 16.51 -14.17
CA SER A 181 -0.59 15.84 -13.88
C SER A 181 -0.72 14.57 -14.72
N THR A 182 -1.35 13.57 -14.12
CA THR A 182 -1.77 12.35 -14.82
C THR A 182 -3.03 12.55 -15.69
N GLY A 183 -3.68 13.72 -15.60
CA GLY A 183 -4.90 14.05 -16.33
C GLY A 183 -6.19 13.59 -15.66
N THR A 184 -6.11 12.82 -14.57
CA THR A 184 -7.23 12.60 -13.65
C THR A 184 -7.21 13.63 -12.52
N GLY A 185 -8.36 13.84 -11.87
CA GLY A 185 -8.47 14.58 -10.61
C GLY A 185 -8.63 13.66 -9.40
N ASP A 186 -8.41 12.36 -9.59
CA ASP A 186 -8.52 11.37 -8.51
C ASP A 186 -7.25 11.36 -7.65
N ASP A 187 -7.42 11.07 -6.37
CA ASP A 187 -6.32 10.95 -5.42
C ASP A 187 -5.53 9.66 -5.66
N LEU A 188 -4.29 9.79 -6.12
CA LEU A 188 -3.40 8.65 -6.38
C LEU A 188 -2.78 8.20 -5.05
N GLU A 189 -2.91 6.91 -4.76
CA GLU A 189 -2.51 6.30 -3.49
C GLU A 189 -1.26 5.44 -3.61
N GLY A 190 -1.05 4.81 -4.77
CA GLY A 190 0.10 3.94 -5.02
C GLY A 190 0.68 4.14 -6.41
N VAL A 191 2.00 4.00 -6.54
CA VAL A 191 2.73 4.00 -7.81
C VAL A 191 3.73 2.87 -7.87
N TRP A 192 3.80 2.21 -9.01
CA TRP A 192 4.81 1.21 -9.27
C TRP A 192 5.21 1.21 -10.75
N GLY A 193 6.43 0.77 -11.04
CA GLY A 193 6.81 0.53 -12.42
C GLY A 193 8.13 -0.21 -12.55
N THR A 194 8.47 -0.53 -13.80
CA THR A 194 9.76 -1.14 -14.16
C THR A 194 10.78 -0.10 -14.66
N SER A 195 10.30 1.08 -15.05
CA SER A 195 11.09 2.25 -15.42
C SER A 195 10.19 3.50 -15.37
N SER A 196 10.76 4.70 -15.53
CA SER A 196 9.94 5.93 -15.60
C SER A 196 9.06 6.03 -16.85
N THR A 197 9.17 5.10 -17.79
CA THR A 197 8.33 5.05 -18.99
C THR A 197 7.38 3.85 -18.99
N ALA A 198 7.35 3.08 -17.91
CA ALA A 198 6.50 1.92 -17.73
C ALA A 198 6.01 1.91 -16.27
N LEU A 199 5.07 2.81 -16.01
CA LEU A 199 4.52 3.10 -14.67
C LEU A 199 3.04 2.77 -14.62
N TRP A 200 2.58 2.52 -13.41
CA TRP A 200 1.20 2.28 -13.05
C TRP A 200 0.88 3.04 -11.78
N ALA A 201 -0.36 3.51 -11.68
CA ALA A 201 -0.85 4.18 -10.49
C ALA A 201 -2.27 3.72 -10.17
N VAL A 202 -2.61 3.71 -8.89
CA VAL A 202 -3.96 3.40 -8.40
C VAL A 202 -4.49 4.56 -7.58
N SER A 203 -5.81 4.67 -7.49
CA SER A 203 -6.46 5.80 -6.81
C SER A 203 -7.52 5.36 -5.79
N TRP A 204 -7.76 6.26 -4.83
CA TRP A 204 -8.86 6.15 -3.87
C TRP A 204 -10.24 6.11 -4.57
N PHE A 205 -10.34 6.62 -5.80
CA PHE A 205 -11.57 6.63 -6.59
C PHE A 205 -11.65 5.50 -7.62
N SER A 206 -10.92 4.39 -7.38
CA SER A 206 -10.96 3.15 -8.18
C SER A 206 -10.34 3.24 -9.58
N THR A 207 -9.70 4.36 -9.90
CA THR A 207 -9.00 4.52 -11.18
C THR A 207 -7.66 3.81 -11.10
N ILE A 208 -7.39 2.97 -12.10
CA ILE A 208 -6.05 2.45 -12.37
C ILE A 208 -5.54 3.12 -13.62
N LEU A 209 -4.32 3.64 -13.56
CA LEU A 209 -3.64 4.30 -14.67
C LEU A 209 -2.42 3.49 -15.09
N SER A 210 -2.09 3.57 -16.38
CA SER A 210 -0.83 3.08 -16.96
C SER A 210 -0.18 4.21 -17.76
N PHE A 211 1.13 4.33 -17.66
CA PHE A 211 1.93 5.29 -18.43
C PHE A 211 2.56 4.62 -19.64
N GLY A 212 2.32 5.20 -20.81
CA GLY A 212 2.85 4.71 -22.09
C GLY A 212 3.31 5.85 -23.02
N PRO A 213 3.45 5.57 -24.33
CA PRO A 213 3.99 6.53 -25.30
C PRO A 213 3.18 7.84 -25.41
N ASP A 214 1.86 7.76 -25.21
CA ASP A 214 0.95 8.90 -25.30
C ASP A 214 0.67 9.55 -23.93
N GLY A 215 1.42 9.15 -22.89
CA GLY A 215 1.24 9.59 -21.52
C GLY A 215 0.39 8.64 -20.68
N TRP A 216 -0.22 9.18 -19.63
CA TRP A 216 -1.09 8.45 -18.72
C TRP A 216 -2.45 8.15 -19.36
N ALA A 217 -2.91 6.91 -19.20
CA ALA A 217 -4.23 6.47 -19.66
C ALA A 217 -4.86 5.54 -18.64
N THR A 218 -6.19 5.54 -18.58
CA THR A 218 -6.95 4.62 -17.73
C THR A 218 -6.80 3.18 -18.20
N SER A 219 -6.57 2.28 -17.27
CA SER A 219 -6.54 0.84 -17.47
C SER A 219 -7.75 0.22 -16.78
N ALA A 220 -8.67 -0.32 -17.56
CA ALA A 220 -9.96 -0.77 -17.04
C ALA A 220 -9.81 -2.04 -16.19
N ALA A 221 -10.26 -1.98 -14.92
CA ALA A 221 -10.18 -3.10 -13.97
C ALA A 221 -11.55 -3.57 -13.43
N ASN A 222 -12.66 -3.04 -13.96
CA ASN A 222 -14.03 -3.41 -13.58
C ASN A 222 -14.30 -3.41 -12.06
N THR A 223 -13.62 -2.53 -11.32
CA THR A 223 -13.80 -2.33 -9.89
C THR A 223 -14.34 -0.92 -9.62
N LEU A 224 -15.07 -0.77 -8.51
CA LEU A 224 -15.52 0.51 -7.95
C LEU A 224 -15.02 0.68 -6.51
N ASN A 225 -14.10 -0.18 -6.07
CA ASN A 225 -13.50 -0.11 -4.75
C ASN A 225 -12.26 0.80 -4.79
N PRO A 226 -12.07 1.67 -3.78
CA PRO A 226 -10.81 2.38 -3.55
C PRO A 226 -9.62 1.44 -3.53
N MET A 227 -8.58 1.79 -4.28
CA MET A 227 -7.32 1.03 -4.36
C MET A 227 -6.24 1.78 -3.57
N TYR A 228 -5.46 1.06 -2.77
CA TYR A 228 -4.52 1.64 -1.80
C TYR A 228 -3.06 1.40 -2.17
N ASP A 229 -2.74 0.27 -2.77
CA ASP A 229 -1.36 -0.03 -3.15
C ASP A 229 -1.33 -0.82 -4.47
N ILE A 230 -0.23 -0.63 -5.18
CA ILE A 230 0.10 -1.30 -6.43
C ILE A 230 1.59 -1.66 -6.42
N ARG A 231 1.90 -2.92 -6.72
CA ARG A 231 3.26 -3.43 -6.90
C ARG A 231 3.28 -4.48 -7.98
N GLY A 232 4.46 -4.79 -8.52
CA GLY A 232 4.60 -5.80 -9.55
C GLY A 232 6.00 -6.39 -9.61
N THR A 233 6.12 -7.46 -10.39
CA THR A 233 7.40 -8.11 -10.69
C THR A 233 7.83 -7.86 -12.13
N SER A 234 6.89 -7.46 -12.99
CA SER A 234 7.15 -7.11 -14.39
C SER A 234 5.98 -6.31 -14.98
N GLY A 235 6.16 -5.71 -16.16
CA GLY A 235 5.07 -4.99 -16.85
C GLY A 235 3.87 -5.86 -17.24
N THR A 236 3.96 -7.19 -17.04
CA THR A 236 2.89 -8.16 -17.29
C THR A 236 2.48 -8.93 -16.04
N SER A 237 2.97 -8.54 -14.87
CA SER A 237 2.64 -9.17 -13.59
C SER A 237 2.58 -8.09 -12.52
N ILE A 238 1.38 -7.59 -12.29
CA ILE A 238 1.11 -6.44 -11.42
C ILE A 238 -0.07 -6.77 -10.53
N TRP A 239 0.00 -6.30 -9.30
CA TRP A 239 -0.94 -6.57 -8.23
C TRP A 239 -1.40 -5.25 -7.65
N ALA A 240 -2.71 -5.11 -7.47
CA ALA A 240 -3.32 -3.96 -6.84
C ALA A 240 -4.27 -4.42 -5.75
N VAL A 241 -4.30 -3.71 -4.63
CA VAL A 241 -5.11 -4.06 -3.47
C VAL A 241 -5.92 -2.87 -2.96
N GLY A 242 -7.03 -3.14 -2.30
CA GLY A 242 -7.88 -2.09 -1.77
C GLY A 242 -9.06 -2.57 -0.93
N LEU A 243 -10.07 -1.70 -0.84
CA LEU A 243 -11.26 -1.85 0.00
C LEU A 243 -12.03 -3.16 -0.27
N ASN A 244 -12.68 -3.71 0.75
CA ASN A 244 -13.58 -4.88 0.66
C ASN A 244 -12.90 -6.14 0.10
N ALA A 245 -11.74 -6.45 0.65
CA ALA A 245 -10.88 -7.58 0.32
C ALA A 245 -10.49 -7.65 -1.17
N THR A 246 -10.44 -6.50 -1.84
CA THR A 246 -10.12 -6.44 -3.27
C THR A 246 -8.64 -6.72 -3.49
N ILE A 247 -8.36 -7.75 -4.28
CA ILE A 247 -7.03 -8.02 -4.84
C ILE A 247 -7.20 -8.27 -6.33
N LEU A 248 -6.52 -7.46 -7.13
CA LEU A 248 -6.51 -7.53 -8.59
C LEU A 248 -5.13 -7.93 -9.07
N ARG A 249 -5.09 -8.78 -10.10
CA ARG A 249 -3.87 -9.17 -10.83
C ARG A 249 -3.98 -8.77 -12.29
N PHE A 250 -2.97 -8.08 -12.81
CA PHE A 250 -2.79 -7.81 -14.23
C PHE A 250 -1.86 -8.85 -14.84
N ASP A 251 -2.30 -9.51 -15.90
CA ASP A 251 -1.56 -10.57 -16.60
C ASP A 251 -0.79 -10.08 -17.85
N GLY A 252 -0.68 -8.75 -18.02
CA GLY A 252 -0.15 -8.13 -19.23
C GLY A 252 -1.23 -7.72 -20.24
N THR A 253 -2.47 -8.17 -20.05
CA THR A 253 -3.59 -7.84 -20.94
C THR A 253 -4.81 -7.34 -20.21
N VAL A 254 -5.20 -7.98 -19.11
CA VAL A 254 -6.42 -7.67 -18.37
C VAL A 254 -6.18 -7.76 -16.87
N TRP A 255 -6.93 -6.95 -16.13
CA TRP A 255 -7.06 -7.09 -14.68
C TRP A 255 -8.13 -8.15 -14.35
N SER A 256 -7.79 -9.04 -13.42
CA SER A 256 -8.70 -10.05 -12.88
C SER A 256 -8.69 -10.04 -11.37
N PHE A 257 -9.86 -10.18 -10.75
CA PHE A 257 -9.95 -10.40 -9.31
C PHE A 257 -9.35 -11.76 -8.95
N LEU A 258 -8.67 -11.81 -7.81
CA LEU A 258 -8.31 -13.08 -7.21
C LEU A 258 -9.55 -13.85 -6.75
N PRO A 259 -9.49 -15.20 -6.74
CA PRO A 259 -10.55 -16.00 -6.15
C PRO A 259 -10.75 -15.65 -4.67
N ALA A 260 -12.01 -15.58 -4.24
CA ALA A 260 -12.33 -15.41 -2.83
C ALA A 260 -11.72 -16.56 -2.00
N SER A 261 -11.07 -16.22 -0.89
CA SER A 261 -10.54 -17.22 0.04
C SER A 261 -11.49 -17.41 1.21
N PRO A 262 -11.91 -18.64 1.54
CA PRO A 262 -12.74 -18.90 2.73
C PRO A 262 -11.97 -18.69 4.04
N LYS A 263 -10.64 -18.51 3.98
CA LYS A 263 -9.77 -18.30 5.14
C LYS A 263 -9.63 -16.82 5.51
N VAL A 264 -10.21 -15.91 4.72
CA VAL A 264 -10.04 -14.47 4.87
C VAL A 264 -11.42 -13.83 4.93
N ASN A 265 -11.58 -12.86 5.82
CA ASN A 265 -12.83 -12.12 5.94
C ASN A 265 -13.01 -11.18 4.73
N PRO A 266 -14.15 -11.23 4.02
CA PRO A 266 -14.38 -10.40 2.83
C PRO A 266 -14.56 -8.90 3.13
N LEU A 267 -14.63 -8.50 4.40
CA LEU A 267 -14.72 -7.10 4.83
C LEU A 267 -13.35 -6.47 5.13
N LEU A 268 -12.23 -7.20 5.04
CA LEU A 268 -10.90 -6.64 5.28
C LEU A 268 -10.52 -5.62 4.21
N ASP A 269 -9.88 -4.53 4.59
CA ASP A 269 -9.28 -3.61 3.62
C ASP A 269 -7.79 -3.91 3.47
N TRP A 270 -7.35 -4.21 2.25
CA TRP A 270 -5.94 -4.51 1.97
C TRP A 270 -5.19 -3.23 1.63
N VAL A 271 -4.23 -2.86 2.46
CA VAL A 271 -3.53 -1.57 2.37
C VAL A 271 -2.13 -1.67 1.76
N ALA A 272 -1.54 -2.87 1.74
CA ALA A 272 -0.20 -3.08 1.19
C ALA A 272 -0.12 -4.44 0.49
N VAL A 273 0.64 -4.49 -0.60
CA VAL A 273 0.91 -5.70 -1.38
C VAL A 273 2.39 -5.78 -1.74
N TRP A 274 3.00 -6.96 -1.63
CA TRP A 274 4.38 -7.18 -2.04
C TRP A 274 4.51 -8.51 -2.79
N PRO A 275 4.46 -8.48 -4.13
CA PRO A 275 4.62 -9.66 -4.95
C PRO A 275 6.11 -9.98 -5.15
N LEU A 276 6.50 -11.21 -4.84
CA LEU A 276 7.83 -11.75 -5.17
C LEU A 276 7.79 -12.50 -6.49
N ASP A 277 6.72 -13.27 -6.69
CA ASP A 277 6.36 -13.92 -7.94
C ASP A 277 4.84 -14.13 -8.01
N GLU A 278 4.37 -14.91 -8.98
CA GLU A 278 2.94 -15.17 -9.22
C GLU A 278 2.24 -16.01 -8.15
N THR A 279 3.04 -16.68 -7.32
CA THR A 279 2.64 -17.66 -6.31
C THR A 279 3.14 -17.29 -4.91
N HIS A 280 3.83 -16.16 -4.76
CA HIS A 280 4.30 -15.65 -3.48
C HIS A 280 4.00 -14.16 -3.42
N VAL A 281 2.76 -13.84 -3.05
CA VAL A 281 2.31 -12.45 -2.91
C VAL A 281 1.82 -12.20 -1.50
N TRP A 282 2.53 -11.31 -0.82
CA TRP A 282 2.17 -10.87 0.52
C TRP A 282 1.18 -9.73 0.45
N VAL A 283 0.19 -9.76 1.33
CA VAL A 283 -0.74 -8.66 1.53
C VAL A 283 -0.93 -8.41 3.01
N ALA A 284 -1.07 -7.14 3.39
CA ALA A 284 -1.42 -6.73 4.74
C ALA A 284 -2.63 -5.82 4.70
N GLY A 285 -3.53 -6.03 5.66
CA GLY A 285 -4.81 -5.36 5.69
C GLY A 285 -5.42 -5.36 7.06
N TRP A 286 -6.40 -4.51 7.26
CA TRP A 286 -7.14 -4.41 8.50
C TRP A 286 -8.52 -3.84 8.25
N GLU A 287 -9.42 -4.11 9.17
CA GLU A 287 -10.70 -3.41 9.27
C GLU A 287 -11.07 -3.33 10.75
N HIS A 288 -11.66 -2.22 11.19
CA HIS A 288 -11.88 -1.90 12.60
C HIS A 288 -12.67 -2.99 13.36
N ASP A 289 -13.70 -3.54 12.73
CA ASP A 289 -14.62 -4.52 13.30
C ASP A 289 -14.20 -5.98 13.02
N VAL A 290 -13.25 -6.19 12.09
CA VAL A 290 -12.72 -7.52 11.74
C VAL A 290 -11.41 -7.85 12.45
N GLY A 291 -10.50 -6.89 12.56
CA GLY A 291 -9.12 -7.09 12.99
C GLY A 291 -8.10 -6.83 11.88
N SER A 292 -6.87 -7.28 12.07
CA SER A 292 -5.77 -7.07 11.11
C SER A 292 -5.09 -8.38 10.73
N VAL A 293 -4.72 -8.49 9.46
CA VAL A 293 -4.21 -9.71 8.85
C VAL A 293 -3.02 -9.40 7.95
N ILE A 294 -1.97 -10.23 8.08
CA ILE A 294 -0.97 -10.43 7.02
C ILE A 294 -1.25 -11.81 6.41
N ALA A 295 -1.36 -11.87 5.08
CA ALA A 295 -1.67 -13.10 4.36
C ALA A 295 -0.71 -13.32 3.18
N LEU A 296 -0.58 -14.57 2.79
CA LEU A 296 0.22 -15.02 1.65
C LEU A 296 -0.69 -15.70 0.62
N TRP A 297 -0.62 -15.24 -0.62
CA TRP A 297 -1.14 -15.92 -1.79
C TRP A 297 -0.11 -16.93 -2.28
N ASP A 298 -0.52 -18.21 -2.39
CA ASP A 298 0.33 -19.34 -2.77
C ASP A 298 0.18 -19.77 -4.26
N GLY A 299 -0.52 -18.96 -5.07
CA GLY A 299 -0.92 -19.34 -6.44
C GLY A 299 -2.30 -19.99 -6.54
N GLN A 300 -2.91 -20.37 -5.42
CA GLN A 300 -4.22 -21.03 -5.39
C GLN A 300 -5.19 -20.39 -4.39
N SER A 301 -4.71 -20.04 -3.21
CA SER A 301 -5.53 -19.52 -2.12
C SER A 301 -4.76 -18.50 -1.29
N LEU A 302 -5.48 -17.49 -0.80
CA LEU A 302 -4.95 -16.55 0.16
C LEU A 302 -5.05 -17.13 1.57
N SER A 303 -3.93 -17.22 2.28
CA SER A 303 -3.84 -17.83 3.61
C SER A 303 -3.30 -16.85 4.64
N PRO A 304 -3.98 -16.65 5.79
CA PRO A 304 -3.45 -15.82 6.87
C PRO A 304 -2.16 -16.40 7.44
N LYS A 305 -1.21 -15.51 7.74
CA LYS A 305 0.11 -15.80 8.32
C LYS A 305 0.31 -15.11 9.67
N LEU A 306 -0.34 -13.96 9.86
CA LEU A 306 -0.47 -13.29 11.15
C LEU A 306 -1.86 -12.68 11.26
N GLU A 307 -2.60 -13.02 12.32
CA GLU A 307 -3.95 -12.50 12.55
C GLU A 307 -4.03 -11.87 13.95
N GLN A 308 -4.67 -10.70 14.02
CA GLN A 308 -5.07 -10.05 15.26
C GLN A 308 -6.58 -9.82 15.18
N GLY A 309 -7.33 -10.24 16.21
CA GLY A 309 -8.80 -10.11 16.23
C GLY A 309 -9.29 -8.66 16.37
N PRO A 310 -10.62 -8.43 16.40
CA PRO A 310 -11.21 -7.12 16.59
C PRO A 310 -10.68 -6.41 17.84
N GLY A 311 -10.33 -5.12 17.73
CA GLY A 311 -9.68 -4.38 18.81
C GLY A 311 -8.18 -4.69 18.99
N GLY A 312 -7.58 -5.45 18.07
CA GLY A 312 -6.12 -5.53 17.94
C GLY A 312 -5.53 -4.13 17.76
N TYR A 313 -4.52 -3.79 18.58
CA TYR A 313 -3.91 -2.46 18.60
C TYR A 313 -3.01 -2.15 17.39
N GLU A 314 -2.88 -3.10 16.46
CA GLU A 314 -1.93 -3.05 15.35
C GLU A 314 -2.67 -3.05 14.02
N TRP A 315 -2.93 -1.86 13.48
CA TRP A 315 -3.40 -1.70 12.10
C TRP A 315 -2.19 -1.69 11.19
N TRP A 316 -2.06 -2.71 10.34
CA TRP A 316 -0.98 -2.78 9.37
C TRP A 316 -1.07 -1.60 8.40
N THR A 317 0.08 -1.02 8.05
CA THR A 317 0.14 0.14 7.16
C THR A 317 0.99 -0.12 5.93
N SER A 318 2.07 -0.89 6.09
CA SER A 318 2.95 -1.26 4.99
C SER A 318 3.67 -2.58 5.30
N LEU A 319 4.14 -3.25 4.26
CA LEU A 319 4.93 -4.46 4.34
C LEU A 319 6.02 -4.47 3.27
N TRP A 320 7.17 -5.06 3.60
CA TRP A 320 8.32 -5.16 2.70
C TRP A 320 9.02 -6.50 2.92
N ALA A 321 9.25 -7.25 1.83
CA ALA A 321 10.04 -8.47 1.85
C ALA A 321 11.44 -8.21 1.27
N ALA A 322 12.46 -8.66 2.00
CA ALA A 322 13.86 -8.26 1.75
C ALA A 322 14.56 -9.03 0.64
N ASP A 323 14.05 -10.21 0.32
CA ASP A 323 14.70 -11.16 -0.57
C ASP A 323 13.65 -11.89 -1.42
N ALA A 324 14.13 -12.51 -2.49
CA ALA A 324 13.28 -13.22 -3.45
C ALA A 324 12.58 -14.44 -2.84
N ASP A 325 13.11 -15.00 -1.75
CA ASP A 325 12.56 -16.16 -1.07
C ASP A 325 11.61 -15.78 0.09
N ALA A 326 11.42 -14.47 0.32
CA ALA A 326 10.69 -13.92 1.46
C ALA A 326 11.21 -14.35 2.84
N GLU A 327 12.47 -14.77 2.98
CA GLU A 327 12.97 -15.24 4.29
C GLU A 327 12.76 -14.16 5.34
N TYR A 328 13.11 -12.91 4.99
CA TYR A 328 12.91 -11.74 5.83
C TYR A 328 11.77 -10.86 5.34
N ILE A 329 10.78 -10.66 6.20
CA ILE A 329 9.63 -9.79 5.93
C ILE A 329 9.45 -8.84 7.10
N PHE A 330 9.26 -7.57 6.79
CA PHE A 330 8.97 -6.52 7.75
C PHE A 330 7.54 -6.02 7.52
N ALA A 331 6.80 -5.84 8.61
CA ALA A 331 5.48 -5.24 8.60
C ALA A 331 5.43 -4.09 9.60
N ALA A 332 4.92 -2.95 9.15
CA ALA A 332 4.75 -1.76 9.96
C ALA A 332 3.28 -1.55 10.35
N ALA A 333 3.06 -0.89 11.47
CA ALA A 333 1.72 -0.66 11.99
C ALA A 333 1.49 0.77 12.50
N ALA A 334 0.21 1.13 12.62
CA ALA A 334 -0.26 2.44 13.03
C ALA A 334 0.09 2.83 14.48
N SER A 335 0.47 1.87 15.32
CA SER A 335 0.97 2.13 16.68
C SER A 335 2.44 2.56 16.72
N GLY A 336 3.12 2.53 15.57
CA GLY A 336 4.57 2.63 15.46
C GLY A 336 5.29 1.30 15.70
N ALA A 337 4.59 0.18 15.87
CA ALA A 337 5.20 -1.14 15.95
C ALA A 337 5.75 -1.60 14.60
N VAL A 338 6.81 -2.40 14.66
CA VAL A 338 7.35 -3.15 13.53
C VAL A 338 7.40 -4.62 13.92
N TYR A 339 6.97 -5.49 13.02
CA TYR A 339 7.07 -6.94 13.15
C TYR A 339 8.01 -7.46 12.08
N ARG A 340 8.79 -8.49 12.42
CA ARG A 340 9.69 -9.17 11.49
C ARG A 340 9.42 -10.66 11.49
N SER A 341 9.43 -11.26 10.31
CA SER A 341 9.57 -12.70 10.12
C SER A 341 10.97 -13.01 9.64
N ASP A 342 11.55 -14.09 10.17
CA ASP A 342 12.83 -14.69 9.73
C ASP A 342 12.59 -16.11 9.17
N SER A 343 11.35 -16.39 8.75
CA SER A 343 10.92 -17.74 8.41
C SER A 343 9.78 -17.71 7.37
N ALA A 344 9.87 -16.83 6.37
CA ALA A 344 8.87 -16.69 5.31
C ALA A 344 7.43 -16.56 5.84
N GLY A 345 7.28 -15.81 6.93
CA GLY A 345 6.02 -15.53 7.60
C GLY A 345 5.42 -16.67 8.42
N ASP A 346 6.13 -17.78 8.64
CA ASP A 346 5.67 -18.85 9.54
C ASP A 346 5.67 -18.41 11.01
N THR A 347 6.61 -17.55 11.38
CA THR A 347 6.68 -16.93 12.71
C THR A 347 6.95 -15.45 12.58
N TRP A 348 6.39 -14.67 13.51
CA TRP A 348 6.53 -13.22 13.55
C TRP A 348 6.93 -12.77 14.94
N ALA A 349 7.93 -11.90 15.01
CA ALA A 349 8.41 -11.32 16.25
C ALA A 349 8.19 -9.80 16.24
N PRO A 350 7.62 -9.22 17.31
CA PRO A 350 7.57 -7.77 17.45
C PRO A 350 8.99 -7.23 17.69
N MET A 351 9.30 -6.12 17.05
CA MET A 351 10.54 -5.39 17.21
C MET A 351 10.29 -4.12 18.04
N VAL A 352 11.24 -3.78 18.90
CA VAL A 352 11.21 -2.47 19.58
C VAL A 352 11.62 -1.41 18.56
N SER A 353 10.64 -0.69 18.04
CA SER A 353 10.86 0.47 17.16
C SER A 353 11.39 1.67 17.93
N ALA A 354 11.94 2.65 17.21
CA ALA A 354 12.43 3.90 17.76
C ALA A 354 11.37 5.02 17.82
N THR A 355 10.10 4.70 17.54
CA THR A 355 8.98 5.66 17.49
C THR A 355 7.74 5.13 18.22
N LYS A 356 6.80 6.03 18.51
CA LYS A 356 5.41 5.74 18.91
C LYS A 356 4.38 6.39 17.97
N SER A 357 4.87 7.05 16.93
CA SER A 357 4.09 7.63 15.85
C SER A 357 3.66 6.53 14.89
N ARG A 358 2.50 6.68 14.24
CA ARG A 358 2.12 5.79 13.12
C ARG A 358 3.22 5.75 12.09
N ILE A 359 3.70 4.54 11.78
CA ILE A 359 4.53 4.31 10.60
C ILE A 359 3.58 4.19 9.42
N TRP A 360 3.80 4.98 8.38
CA TRP A 360 3.02 4.92 7.15
C TRP A 360 3.60 3.94 6.15
N ASP A 361 4.93 3.94 6.02
CA ASP A 361 5.60 3.11 5.04
C ASP A 361 6.94 2.59 5.55
N ILE A 362 7.34 1.43 5.03
CA ILE A 362 8.57 0.72 5.38
C ILE A 362 9.23 0.20 4.11
N TRP A 363 10.54 0.44 4.00
CA TRP A 363 11.33 -0.04 2.88
C TRP A 363 12.75 -0.34 3.32
N GLY A 364 13.34 -1.41 2.78
CA GLY A 364 14.73 -1.76 3.04
C GLY A 364 15.59 -1.80 1.80
N ALA A 365 16.87 -1.48 1.99
CA ALA A 365 17.91 -1.84 1.03
C ALA A 365 18.28 -3.32 1.17
N ASP A 366 18.04 -3.86 2.37
CA ASP A 366 18.47 -5.20 2.80
C ASP A 366 17.76 -5.58 4.12
N ALA A 367 17.68 -6.87 4.47
CA ALA A 367 17.11 -7.33 5.74
C ALA A 367 17.82 -6.76 6.99
N ASP A 368 19.06 -6.30 6.84
CA ASP A 368 19.85 -5.65 7.88
C ASP A 368 19.89 -4.12 7.75
N LEU A 369 19.13 -3.55 6.82
CA LEU A 369 19.11 -2.11 6.59
C LEU A 369 17.74 -1.64 6.07
N VAL A 370 16.86 -1.25 7.00
CA VAL A 370 15.44 -0.94 6.75
C VAL A 370 15.06 0.40 7.35
N TRP A 371 14.34 1.22 6.59
CA TRP A 371 13.81 2.50 7.03
C TRP A 371 12.30 2.46 7.15
N ALA A 372 11.77 3.23 8.11
CA ALA A 372 10.34 3.45 8.30
C ALA A 372 10.06 4.94 8.49
N GLY A 373 9.11 5.47 7.71
CA GLY A 373 8.65 6.85 7.78
C GLY A 373 7.34 6.99 8.55
N THR A 374 7.16 8.08 9.27
CA THR A 374 6.03 8.25 10.19
C THR A 374 5.19 9.50 9.93
N GLU A 375 3.96 9.51 10.46
CA GLU A 375 3.05 10.66 10.40
C GLU A 375 3.58 11.93 11.09
N SER A 376 4.49 11.78 12.06
CA SER A 376 5.11 12.91 12.78
C SER A 376 6.42 13.40 12.17
N GLY A 377 6.83 12.80 11.05
CA GLY A 377 8.08 13.13 10.34
C GLY A 377 9.32 12.47 10.91
N GLU A 378 9.20 11.63 11.94
CA GLU A 378 10.30 10.76 12.37
C GLU A 378 10.61 9.72 11.28
N ILE A 379 11.90 9.52 11.03
CA ILE A 379 12.41 8.46 10.15
C ILE A 379 13.28 7.55 11.01
N THR A 380 12.89 6.30 11.12
CA THR A 380 13.60 5.29 11.92
C THR A 380 14.34 4.31 11.03
N LEU A 381 15.49 3.82 11.51
CA LEU A 381 16.40 2.93 10.81
C LEU A 381 16.71 1.69 11.65
N TRP A 382 16.56 0.53 11.04
CA TRP A 382 17.09 -0.75 11.46
C TRP A 382 18.49 -0.96 10.91
N ASP A 383 19.48 -1.24 11.77
CA ASP A 383 20.90 -1.46 11.39
C ASP A 383 21.34 -2.93 11.48
N GLY A 384 20.39 -3.87 11.37
CA GLY A 384 20.62 -5.31 11.55
C GLY A 384 20.60 -5.75 13.02
N HIS A 385 20.61 -4.80 13.96
CA HIS A 385 20.67 -5.09 15.39
C HIS A 385 19.61 -4.36 16.20
N LYS A 386 19.35 -3.09 15.89
CA LYS A 386 18.35 -2.28 16.59
C LYS A 386 17.73 -1.23 15.68
N TRP A 387 16.52 -0.82 16.05
CA TRP A 387 15.92 0.40 15.52
C TRP A 387 16.48 1.63 16.24
N SER A 388 16.74 2.69 15.50
CA SER A 388 17.13 4.00 16.01
C SER A 388 16.55 5.13 15.15
N LEU A 389 16.53 6.36 15.66
CA LEU A 389 16.11 7.52 14.86
C LEU A 389 17.24 7.89 13.88
N ASP A 390 16.93 7.89 12.58
CA ASP A 390 17.85 8.31 11.51
C ASP A 390 17.71 9.82 11.22
N GLY A 391 16.50 10.35 11.36
CA GLY A 391 16.22 11.77 11.20
C GLY A 391 14.79 12.14 11.58
N ASN A 392 14.50 13.44 11.56
CA ASN A 392 13.14 13.95 11.70
C ASN A 392 12.98 15.16 10.78
N VAL A 393 12.02 15.09 9.85
CA VAL A 393 11.72 16.18 8.89
C VAL A 393 10.64 17.15 9.39
N GLY A 394 9.98 16.82 10.50
CA GLY A 394 8.96 17.65 11.16
C GLY A 394 7.60 17.66 10.47
N GLU A 395 7.45 16.93 9.38
CA GLU A 395 6.28 16.92 8.51
C GLU A 395 5.87 15.49 8.20
N TRP A 396 4.61 15.29 7.85
CA TRP A 396 4.04 13.97 7.62
C TRP A 396 4.70 13.26 6.44
N ILE A 397 5.12 12.01 6.65
CA ILE A 397 5.66 11.13 5.62
C ILE A 397 4.60 10.11 5.24
N SER A 398 4.28 10.04 3.95
CA SER A 398 3.31 9.09 3.38
C SER A 398 4.00 7.84 2.84
N ALA A 399 5.19 7.98 2.23
CA ALA A 399 5.95 6.87 1.69
C ALA A 399 7.47 7.07 1.79
N ILE A 400 8.20 5.96 1.81
CA ILE A 400 9.66 5.92 1.82
C ILE A 400 10.16 4.78 0.93
N ALA A 401 11.04 5.09 -0.01
CA ALA A 401 11.62 4.09 -0.89
C ALA A 401 13.05 4.46 -1.30
N GLY A 402 13.76 3.50 -1.89
CA GLY A 402 15.12 3.72 -2.35
C GLY A 402 15.55 2.79 -3.48
N ALA A 403 16.74 3.05 -4.01
CA ALA A 403 17.42 2.17 -4.98
C ALA A 403 18.68 1.50 -4.36
N GLY A 404 18.85 1.62 -3.05
CA GLY A 404 20.00 1.14 -2.30
C GLY A 404 20.29 2.04 -1.09
N PRO A 405 21.33 1.73 -0.31
CA PRO A 405 21.60 2.42 0.96
C PRO A 405 22.05 3.88 0.80
N GLU A 406 22.52 4.26 -0.39
CA GLU A 406 22.97 5.61 -0.75
C GLU A 406 21.85 6.52 -1.27
N LEU A 407 20.69 5.94 -1.60
CA LEU A 407 19.58 6.68 -2.19
C LEU A 407 18.27 6.22 -1.55
N VAL A 408 17.88 6.96 -0.52
CA VAL A 408 16.59 6.82 0.16
C VAL A 408 15.86 8.16 0.06
N ILE A 409 14.60 8.09 -0.36
CA ILE A 409 13.71 9.23 -0.56
C ILE A 409 12.46 8.99 0.27
N ALA A 410 12.00 10.04 0.96
CA ALA A 410 10.71 10.08 1.64
C ALA A 410 9.85 11.15 0.99
N VAL A 411 8.55 10.91 0.89
CA VAL A 411 7.58 11.86 0.34
C VAL A 411 6.41 12.05 1.28
N GLY A 412 5.74 13.18 1.16
CA GLY A 412 4.55 13.49 1.93
C GLY A 412 4.05 14.88 1.61
N GLY A 413 3.60 15.58 2.64
CA GLY A 413 3.13 16.94 2.48
C GLY A 413 2.85 17.62 3.80
N ARG A 414 2.43 18.88 3.69
CA ARG A 414 1.93 19.67 4.81
C ARG A 414 0.71 20.48 4.39
N TRP A 415 -0.12 20.81 5.37
CA TRP A 415 -1.17 21.79 5.19
C TRP A 415 -0.62 23.17 5.58
N GLU A 416 -0.66 24.13 4.67
CA GLU A 416 -0.24 25.51 4.98
C GLU A 416 -1.40 26.33 5.55
N ASP A 417 -2.39 26.63 4.72
CA ASP A 417 -3.59 27.38 5.11
C ASP A 417 -4.72 27.17 4.09
N ALA A 418 -5.89 27.77 4.36
CA ALA A 418 -7.07 27.65 3.51
C ALA A 418 -6.92 28.26 2.10
N THR A 419 -5.85 29.03 1.84
CA THR A 419 -5.57 29.67 0.55
C THR A 419 -4.47 28.96 -0.23
N SER A 420 -3.41 28.50 0.43
CA SER A 420 -2.30 27.73 -0.17
C SER A 420 -2.61 26.25 -0.27
N GLY A 421 -3.50 25.71 0.58
CA GLY A 421 -3.88 24.32 0.59
C GLY A 421 -2.76 23.39 1.05
N TYR A 422 -2.72 22.20 0.44
CA TYR A 422 -1.72 21.17 0.66
C TYR A 422 -0.49 21.42 -0.19
N VAL A 423 0.69 21.20 0.39
CA VAL A 423 1.98 21.37 -0.29
C VAL A 423 2.70 20.02 -0.36
N PRO A 424 3.10 19.55 -1.57
CA PRO A 424 3.90 18.34 -1.71
C PRO A 424 5.30 18.55 -1.16
N LEU A 425 5.83 17.55 -0.47
CA LEU A 425 7.18 17.57 0.08
C LEU A 425 7.93 16.29 -0.28
N ILE A 426 9.22 16.45 -0.57
CA ILE A 426 10.14 15.37 -0.90
C ILE A 426 11.44 15.60 -0.14
N TRP A 427 11.90 14.58 0.57
CA TRP A 427 13.17 14.60 1.28
C TRP A 427 14.09 13.50 0.75
N ARG A 428 15.38 13.82 0.66
CA ARG A 428 16.41 12.85 0.32
C ARG A 428 17.37 12.71 1.48
N ARG A 429 17.70 11.45 1.81
CA ARG A 429 18.78 11.12 2.74
C ARG A 429 20.14 11.42 2.12
N VAL A 430 20.97 12.16 2.82
CA VAL A 430 22.36 12.48 2.44
C VAL A 430 23.30 12.24 3.62
N CYS A 431 24.56 11.92 3.34
CA CYS A 431 25.58 11.82 4.38
C CYS A 431 26.21 13.20 4.58
N SER A 432 26.13 13.79 5.78
CA SER A 432 26.86 15.03 6.08
C SER A 432 28.36 14.77 6.01
N GLU A 433 29.10 15.63 5.30
CA GLU A 433 30.56 15.65 5.43
C GLU A 433 30.94 16.14 6.84
N PRO A 434 32.00 15.60 7.46
CA PRO A 434 32.43 16.11 8.76
C PRO A 434 32.94 17.55 8.63
N GLY A 435 32.13 18.53 9.01
CA GLY A 435 32.56 19.92 9.20
C GLY A 435 31.72 21.04 8.58
N GLU A 436 30.55 20.77 8.01
CA GLU A 436 29.62 21.81 7.52
C GLU A 436 28.62 22.31 8.58
#